data_AF-A0A851FZT9-F1
#
_entry.id   AF-A0A851FZT9-F1
#
_cell.length_a   1.000
_cell.length_b   1.000
_cell.length_c   1.000
_cell.angle_alpha   90.00
_cell.angle_beta   90.00
_cell.angle_gamma   90.00
#
_symmetry.space_group_name_H-M   'P 1'
#
loop_
_entity.id
_entity.type
_entity.pdbx_description
1 polymer ?
#
loop_
_entity_poly.entity_id
_entity_poly.type
_entity_poly.pdbx_seq_one_letter_code
_entity_poly.pdbx_strand_id
1 'polypeptide(L)' 'QCHGDQRGCFHGNVTLRMGNVTLWREVRGCVRDGSCTRESRGDDLVSLSGSCCSGDLCNRHLANKTFFAP' A
#
# COMPACT_ATOMS: atom_id res chain seq x y z
N GLN A 1 -5.98 -8.68 12.38
CA GLN A 1 -5.41 -7.95 13.53
C GLN A 1 -3.92 -7.79 13.29
N CYS A 2 -3.36 -6.60 13.44
CA CYS A 2 -1.91 -6.38 13.31
C CYS A 2 -1.19 -6.95 14.54
N HIS A 3 0.10 -7.31 14.40
CA HIS A 3 0.85 -7.97 15.46
C HIS A 3 2.19 -7.26 15.76
N GLY A 4 2.63 -7.35 17.02
CA GLY A 4 3.92 -6.82 17.45
C GLY A 4 4.00 -5.29 17.35
N ASP A 5 4.98 -4.80 16.59
CA ASP A 5 5.26 -3.38 16.40
C ASP A 5 4.54 -2.75 15.20
N GLN A 6 3.65 -3.51 14.55
CA GLN A 6 2.84 -3.03 13.44
C GLN A 6 1.71 -2.13 13.95
N ARG A 7 1.94 -0.82 13.89
CA ARG A 7 1.03 0.22 14.42
C ARG A 7 0.19 0.91 13.35
N GLY A 8 0.42 0.58 12.08
CA GLY A 8 -0.26 1.18 10.94
C GLY A 8 -0.82 0.17 9.96
N CYS A 9 -1.63 0.68 9.04
CA CYS A 9 -2.17 -0.09 7.92
C CYS A 9 -1.62 0.46 6.62
N PHE A 10 -1.31 -0.41 5.67
CA PHE A 10 -0.92 -0.08 4.31
C PHE A 10 -2.06 -0.37 3.34
N HIS A 11 -2.16 0.47 2.32
CA HIS A 11 -3.01 0.24 1.14
C HIS A 11 -2.29 0.70 -0.11
N GLY A 12 -2.28 -0.14 -1.13
CA GLY A 12 -1.60 0.14 -2.38
C GLY A 12 -1.90 -0.87 -3.47
N ASN A 13 -1.07 -0.86 -4.49
CA ASN A 13 -1.18 -1.70 -5.66
C ASN A 13 0.20 -2.24 -6.04
N VAL A 14 0.27 -3.54 -6.33
CA VAL A 14 1.44 -4.13 -6.99
C VAL A 14 1.19 -4.14 -8.49
N THR A 15 2.17 -3.69 -9.26
CA THR A 15 2.16 -3.69 -10.72
C THR A 15 3.28 -4.60 -11.22
N LEU A 16 2.94 -5.51 -12.12
CA LEU A 16 3.85 -6.43 -12.78
C LEU A 16 3.79 -6.18 -14.29
N ARG A 17 4.93 -5.89 -14.91
CA ARG A 17 5.08 -5.74 -16.36
C ARG A 17 5.89 -6.90 -16.93
N MET A 18 5.33 -7.56 -17.94
CA MET A 18 5.98 -8.67 -18.65
C MET A 18 5.75 -8.47 -20.15
N GLY A 19 6.76 -7.95 -20.85
CA GLY A 19 6.62 -7.53 -22.24
C GLY A 19 5.51 -6.46 -22.37
N ASN A 20 4.50 -6.75 -23.19
CA ASN A 20 3.36 -5.85 -23.42
C ASN A 20 2.19 -6.09 -22.45
N VAL A 21 2.33 -6.97 -21.47
CA VAL A 21 1.29 -7.29 -20.49
C VAL A 21 1.58 -6.56 -19.19
N THR A 22 0.61 -5.80 -18.71
CA THR A 22 0.65 -5.19 -17.36
C THR A 22 -0.45 -5.79 -16.50
N LEU A 23 -0.07 -6.41 -15.39
CA LEU A 23 -0.97 -6.95 -14.38
C LEU A 23 -0.89 -6.08 -13.13
N TRP A 24 -2.03 -5.86 -12.48
CA TRP A 24 -2.07 -5.12 -11.22
C TRP A 24 -3.03 -5.74 -10.22
N ARG A 25 -2.67 -5.67 -8.93
CA ARG A 25 -3.48 -6.18 -7.82
C ARG A 25 -3.34 -5.30 -6.58
N GLU A 26 -4.49 -5.08 -5.95
CA GLU A 26 -4.58 -4.37 -4.68
C GLU A 26 -3.84 -5.13 -3.57
N VAL A 27 -3.12 -4.39 -2.73
CA VAL A 27 -2.43 -4.89 -1.55
C VAL A 27 -2.90 -4.12 -0.33
N ARG A 28 -3.31 -4.84 0.72
CA ARG A 28 -3.68 -4.30 2.03
C ARG A 28 -2.98 -5.11 3.11
N GLY A 29 -2.46 -4.44 4.13
CA GLY A 29 -1.74 -5.11 5.20
C GLY A 29 -1.41 -4.21 6.38
N CYS A 30 -0.69 -4.77 7.34
CA CYS A 30 -0.19 -4.04 8.49
C CYS A 30 1.27 -3.62 8.26
N VAL A 31 1.65 -2.46 8.79
CA VAL A 31 2.99 -1.87 8.66
C VAL A 31 3.42 -1.27 9.99
N ARG A 32 4.73 -1.09 10.15
CA ARG A 32 5.32 -0.47 11.36
C ARG A 32 5.00 1.02 11.42
N ASP A 33 5.23 1.73 10.32
CA ASP A 33 4.94 3.16 10.19
C ASP A 33 3.52 3.36 9.63
N GLY A 34 2.64 3.97 10.43
CA GLY A 34 1.27 4.31 10.04
C GLY A 34 1.13 5.68 9.37
N SER A 35 2.25 6.37 9.11
CA SER A 35 2.29 7.74 8.57
C SER A 35 3.01 7.86 7.23
N CYS A 36 3.53 6.75 6.68
CA CYS A 36 4.18 6.74 5.37
C CYS A 36 3.28 7.35 4.30
N THR A 37 3.85 8.23 3.47
CA THR A 37 3.14 8.98 2.43
C THR A 37 3.66 8.52 1.07
N ARG A 38 2.75 8.16 0.15
CA ARG A 38 3.03 7.82 -1.25
C ARG A 38 4.35 7.06 -1.46
N GLU A 39 4.41 5.87 -0.90
CA GLU A 39 5.51 4.93 -1.07
C GLU A 39 5.53 4.36 -2.49
N SER A 40 6.73 4.22 -3.05
CA SER A 40 6.96 3.48 -4.29
C SER A 40 8.26 2.71 -4.18
N ARG A 41 8.20 1.41 -4.40
CA ARG A 41 9.34 0.50 -4.24
C ARG A 41 9.35 -0.54 -5.34
N GLY A 42 10.56 -0.89 -5.80
CA GLY A 42 10.75 -1.84 -6.89
C GLY A 42 11.36 -1.18 -8.12
N ASP A 43 11.07 -1.74 -9.29
CA ASP A 43 11.62 -1.36 -10.58
C ASP A 43 10.53 -1.32 -11.68
N ASP A 44 10.94 -1.22 -12.94
CA ASP A 44 10.05 -1.11 -14.08
C ASP A 44 9.21 -2.37 -14.35
N LEU A 45 9.72 -3.55 -13.96
CA LEU A 45 9.06 -4.84 -14.12
C LEU A 45 8.14 -5.13 -12.94
N VAL A 46 8.55 -4.80 -11.73
CA VAL A 46 7.80 -5.06 -10.50
C VAL A 46 7.84 -3.84 -9.59
N SER A 47 6.71 -3.18 -9.41
CA SER A 47 6.59 -2.04 -8.51
C SER A 47 5.43 -2.19 -7.54
N LEU A 48 5.65 -1.78 -6.29
CA LEU A 48 4.64 -1.62 -5.26
C LEU A 48 4.49 -0.13 -4.98
N SER A 49 3.28 0.40 -5.12
CA SER A 49 2.99 1.78 -4.72
C SER A 49 1.79 1.84 -3.78
N GLY A 50 1.85 2.70 -2.76
CA GLY A 50 0.79 2.79 -1.77
C GLY A 50 1.12 3.75 -0.64
N SER A 51 0.38 3.62 0.45
CA SER A 51 0.39 4.58 1.54
C SER A 51 -0.05 3.98 2.85
N CYS A 52 0.25 4.70 3.94
CA CYS A 52 -0.05 4.26 5.28
C CYS A 52 -1.09 5.13 5.97
N CYS A 53 -1.91 4.51 6.79
CA CYS A 53 -2.79 5.19 7.73
C CYS A 53 -2.65 4.61 9.13
N SER A 54 -2.99 5.41 10.13
CA SER A 54 -3.03 5.02 11.53
C SER A 54 -4.48 4.84 12.00
N GLY A 55 -4.71 3.85 12.87
CA GLY A 55 -6.03 3.50 13.38
C GLY A 55 -6.54 2.16 12.86
N ASP A 56 -7.44 1.55 13.64
CA ASP A 56 -7.94 0.20 13.37
C ASP A 56 -8.71 0.13 12.05
N LEU A 57 -8.29 -0.79 11.18
CA LEU A 57 -8.90 -1.02 9.88
C LEU A 57 -9.05 0.27 9.05
N CYS A 58 -8.19 1.27 9.26
CA CYS A 58 -8.25 2.53 8.53
C CYS A 58 -8.11 2.34 7.01
N ASN A 59 -7.60 1.18 6.56
CA ASN A 59 -7.44 0.81 5.16
C ASN A 59 -8.62 0.05 4.51
N ARG A 60 -9.82 0.09 5.12
CA ARG A 60 -10.99 -0.67 4.64
C ARG A 60 -11.74 0.00 3.48
N HIS A 61 -11.86 1.34 3.50
CA HIS A 61 -12.70 2.13 2.58
C HIS A 61 -11.91 3.24 1.87
N LEU A 62 -11.00 2.86 0.98
CA LEU A 62 -10.03 3.80 0.40
C LEU A 62 -10.07 3.91 -1.12
N ALA A 63 -11.10 3.37 -1.79
CA ALA A 63 -11.23 3.46 -3.25
C ALA A 63 -11.12 4.91 -3.80
N ASN A 64 -11.40 5.92 -2.97
CA ASN A 64 -11.31 7.35 -3.30
C ASN A 64 -10.18 8.11 -2.61
N LYS A 65 -9.27 7.43 -1.92
CA LYS A 65 -8.21 8.11 -1.15
C LYS A 65 -6.86 7.66 -1.69
N THR A 66 -6.39 8.44 -2.65
CA THR A 66 -5.18 8.25 -3.43
C THR A 66 -3.93 8.57 -2.60
N PHE A 67 -3.51 7.68 -1.70
CA PHE A 67 -2.22 7.75 -0.98
C PHE A 67 -2.19 8.61 0.31
N PHE A 68 -2.62 8.06 1.45
CA PHE A 68 -2.47 8.65 2.82
C PHE A 68 -1.00 8.89 3.19
N ALA A 69 -0.51 10.01 3.70
CA ALA A 69 -1.14 11.22 4.25
C ALA A 69 -0.48 12.51 3.70
N PRO A 70 -1.04 13.71 3.99
CA PRO A 70 -2.44 13.98 4.33
C PRO A 70 -3.39 13.72 3.17
#